data_AF-A0A521VH22-F1
#
_entry.id   AF-A0A521VH22-F1
#
_cell.length_a   1.000
_cell.length_b   1.000
_cell.length_c   1.000
_cell.angle_alpha   90.00
_cell.angle_beta   90.00
_cell.angle_gamma   90.00
#
_symmetry.space_group_name_H-M   'P 1'
#
loop_
_entity.id
_entity.type
_entity.pdbx_description
1 polymer ?
#
loop_
_entity_poly.entity_id
_entity_poly.type
_entity_poly.pdbx_seq_one_letter_code
_entity_poly.pdbx_strand_id
1 'polypeptide(L)'
;MKKGLLTSLLCVLCFFPILQAANPDGDLRIEMLDYYNLVVDHNIQSPTGPSPRAVYLGIRFCNDGANDLTDVFAFIGDYLAGTPGLYPQKIVSSGPYTGTFSFTHEGGTADATRYIGTIPAGTCVTQYWLVSYP
;
A
#
# COMPACT_ATOMS: atom_id res chain seq x y z
N MET A 1 -20.29 2.78 70.74
CA MET A 1 -20.29 1.36 70.28
C MET A 1 -20.00 1.33 68.80
N LYS A 2 -18.92 0.62 68.41
CA LYS A 2 -18.44 0.48 67.03
C LYS A 2 -19.43 -0.34 66.19
N LYS A 3 -19.78 0.12 64.99
CA LYS A 3 -20.22 -0.72 63.86
C LYS A 3 -19.77 -0.04 62.56
N GLY A 4 -18.90 -0.72 61.82
CA GLY A 4 -18.40 -0.27 60.54
C GLY A 4 -19.39 -0.53 59.40
N LEU A 5 -19.13 0.09 58.26
CA LEU A 5 -19.69 -0.33 56.99
C LEU A 5 -18.67 -0.01 55.88
N LEU A 6 -18.26 -1.08 55.18
CA LEU A 6 -17.47 -1.07 53.97
C LEU A 6 -17.97 -0.01 52.98
N THR A 7 -17.07 0.75 52.36
CA THR A 7 -17.43 1.54 51.17
C THR A 7 -16.35 1.39 50.11
N SER A 8 -16.67 0.49 49.18
CA SER A 8 -16.33 0.46 47.76
C SER A 8 -14.95 0.99 47.33
N LEU A 9 -14.05 0.04 47.06
CA LEU A 9 -12.85 0.25 46.24
C LEU A 9 -13.31 0.55 44.81
N LEU A 10 -13.32 1.83 44.44
CA LEU A 10 -13.64 2.29 43.09
C LEU A 10 -12.55 1.81 42.14
N CYS A 11 -12.84 0.76 41.37
CA CYS A 11 -12.01 0.28 40.28
C CYS A 11 -12.02 1.33 39.16
N VAL A 12 -11.09 2.29 39.23
CA VAL A 12 -10.80 3.19 38.13
C VAL A 12 -10.07 2.36 37.07
N LEU A 13 -10.85 1.72 36.22
CA LEU A 13 -10.38 1.19 34.93
C LEU A 13 -9.86 2.40 34.14
N CYS A 14 -8.55 2.61 34.18
CA CYS A 14 -7.82 3.48 33.28
C CYS A 14 -7.99 2.93 31.86
N PHE A 15 -9.09 3.26 31.19
CA PHE A 15 -9.18 3.27 29.75
C PHE A 15 -8.21 4.36 29.28
N PHE A 16 -6.94 4.00 29.12
CA PHE A 16 -6.04 4.74 28.26
C PHE A 16 -6.54 4.50 26.84
N PRO A 17 -7.14 5.50 26.15
CA PRO A 17 -7.26 5.41 24.71
C PRO A 17 -5.84 5.23 24.18
N ILE A 18 -5.60 4.09 23.52
CA ILE A 18 -4.43 3.92 22.68
C ILE A 18 -4.60 4.99 21.61
N LEU A 19 -3.85 6.10 21.72
CA LEU A 19 -3.69 7.02 20.60
C LEU A 19 -3.00 6.20 19.52
N GLN A 20 -3.78 5.63 18.61
CA GLN A 20 -3.25 5.25 17.31
C GLN A 20 -2.74 6.54 16.70
N ALA A 21 -1.49 6.52 16.24
CA ALA A 21 -0.94 7.64 15.50
C ALA A 21 -1.90 7.94 14.35
N ALA A 22 -2.50 9.14 14.37
CA ALA A 22 -3.32 9.59 13.26
C ALA A 22 -2.43 9.57 12.02
N ASN A 23 -2.89 8.91 10.96
CA ASN A 23 -2.22 8.98 9.68
C ASN A 23 -2.14 10.48 9.29
N PRO A 24 -0.94 11.03 9.06
CA PRO A 24 -0.79 12.46 8.74
C PRO A 24 -1.58 12.86 7.49
N ASP A 25 -1.87 11.91 6.61
CA ASP A 25 -2.61 12.10 5.36
C ASP A 25 -4.14 11.93 5.54
N GLY A 26 -4.62 11.80 6.78
CA GLY A 26 -6.04 11.69 7.12
C GLY A 26 -6.56 10.25 7.13
N ASP A 27 -7.84 10.08 6.78
CA ASP A 27 -8.58 8.82 6.95
C ASP A 27 -8.20 7.72 5.94
N LEU A 28 -7.44 8.04 4.89
CA LEU A 28 -7.06 7.10 3.84
C LEU A 28 -5.73 6.40 4.16
N ARG A 29 -5.77 5.09 4.37
CA ARG A 29 -4.57 4.23 4.48
C ARG A 29 -4.39 3.42 3.20
N ILE A 30 -3.15 3.37 2.71
CA ILE A 30 -2.79 2.58 1.53
C ILE A 30 -1.82 1.49 1.95
N GLU A 31 -2.13 0.26 1.59
CA GLU A 31 -1.34 -0.92 1.93
C GLU A 31 -0.97 -1.68 0.66
N MET A 32 0.30 -2.05 0.56
CA MET A 32 0.78 -2.94 -0.48
C MET A 32 0.54 -4.39 -0.04
N LEU A 33 -0.18 -5.18 -0.83
CA LEU A 33 -0.38 -6.61 -0.53
C LEU A 33 0.91 -7.38 -0.85
N ASP A 34 1.11 -8.52 -0.20
CA ASP A 34 2.31 -9.33 -0.41
C ASP A 34 2.45 -9.78 -1.87
N TYR A 35 3.66 -9.63 -2.43
CA TYR A 35 3.99 -10.00 -3.80
C TYR A 35 5.03 -11.12 -3.84
N TYR A 36 4.58 -12.35 -3.62
CA TYR A 36 5.47 -13.53 -3.62
C TYR A 36 6.29 -13.65 -4.91
N ASN A 37 5.74 -13.23 -6.05
CA ASN A 37 6.46 -13.25 -7.33
C ASN A 37 7.64 -12.27 -7.38
N LEU A 38 7.63 -11.16 -6.63
CA LEU A 38 8.79 -10.25 -6.55
C LEU A 38 9.89 -10.77 -5.62
N VAL A 39 9.53 -11.58 -4.63
CA VAL A 39 10.50 -12.18 -3.68
C VAL A 39 11.27 -13.33 -4.31
N VAL A 40 10.62 -14.09 -5.19
CA VAL A 40 11.21 -15.26 -5.84
C VAL A 40 12.00 -14.87 -7.09
N ASP A 41 11.68 -13.72 -7.72
CA ASP A 41 12.33 -13.30 -8.95
C ASP A 41 13.51 -12.33 -8.73
N HIS A 42 14.60 -12.86 -8.15
CA HIS A 42 15.94 -12.35 -8.45
C HIS A 42 16.22 -12.68 -9.93
N ASN A 43 15.65 -11.90 -10.85
CA ASN A 43 15.71 -12.22 -12.28
C ASN A 43 17.00 -11.82 -12.97
N ILE A 44 17.99 -11.45 -12.17
CA ILE A 44 19.10 -10.68 -12.66
C ILE A 44 20.22 -11.62 -13.12
N GLN A 45 19.92 -12.31 -14.22
CA GLN A 45 20.86 -13.13 -14.95
C GLN A 45 21.20 -12.44 -16.27
N SER A 46 22.49 -12.25 -16.53
CA SER A 46 22.99 -11.91 -17.85
C SER A 46 23.77 -13.12 -18.37
N PRO A 47 23.27 -13.85 -19.39
CA PRO A 47 22.10 -13.54 -20.24
C PRO A 47 20.75 -13.90 -19.60
N THR A 48 19.67 -13.26 -20.08
CA THR A 48 18.30 -13.42 -19.57
C THR A 48 17.79 -14.86 -19.68
N GLY A 49 17.38 -15.46 -18.55
CA GLY A 49 16.82 -16.81 -18.48
C GLY A 49 15.29 -16.89 -18.69
N PRO A 50 14.68 -18.09 -18.58
CA PRO A 50 13.24 -18.36 -18.76
C PRO A 50 12.39 -18.01 -17.52
N SER A 51 12.75 -16.95 -16.82
CA SER A 51 12.06 -16.55 -15.60
C SER A 51 10.78 -15.74 -15.92
N PRO A 52 9.86 -15.61 -14.96
CA PRO A 52 8.73 -14.70 -15.07
C PRO A 52 9.18 -13.27 -15.43
N ARG A 53 8.33 -12.54 -16.14
CA ARG A 53 8.62 -11.15 -16.55
C ARG A 53 7.52 -10.18 -16.20
N ALA A 54 6.51 -10.64 -15.47
CA ALA A 54 5.36 -9.85 -15.09
C ALA A 54 4.79 -10.29 -13.75
N VAL A 55 4.17 -9.34 -13.04
CA VAL A 55 3.55 -9.54 -11.73
C VAL A 55 2.35 -8.63 -11.57
N TYR A 56 1.34 -9.12 -10.85
CA TYR A 56 0.25 -8.28 -10.36
C TYR A 56 0.63 -7.61 -9.04
N LEU A 57 0.57 -6.28 -9.01
CA LEU A 57 0.67 -5.47 -7.82
C LEU A 57 -0.75 -5.21 -7.28
N GLY A 58 -1.13 -5.92 -6.22
CA GLY A 58 -2.35 -5.69 -5.46
C GLY A 58 -2.17 -4.63 -4.37
N ILE A 59 -2.94 -3.55 -4.40
CA ILE A 59 -2.92 -2.47 -3.41
C ILE A 59 -4.30 -2.39 -2.76
N ARG A 60 -4.31 -2.28 -1.43
CA ARG A 60 -5.52 -2.09 -0.63
C ARG A 60 -5.61 -0.66 -0.14
N PHE A 61 -6.75 -0.02 -0.42
CA PHE A 61 -7.10 1.33 0.00
C PHE A 61 -8.16 1.22 1.10
N CYS A 62 -7.84 1.65 2.31
CA CYS A 62 -8.71 1.58 3.47
C CYS A 62 -9.14 2.98 3.90
N ASN A 63 -10.42 3.14 4.20
CA ASN A 63 -10.96 4.29 4.89
C ASN A 63 -11.06 3.96 6.38
N ASP A 64 -10.10 4.45 7.17
CA ASP A 64 -10.09 4.30 8.63
C ASP A 64 -10.91 5.38 9.34
N GLY A 65 -11.51 6.30 8.58
CA GLY A 65 -12.30 7.43 9.06
C GLY A 65 -13.72 7.08 9.48
N ALA A 66 -14.42 8.10 9.97
CA ALA A 66 -15.83 8.02 10.36
C ALA A 66 -16.80 8.41 9.23
N ASN A 67 -16.30 8.98 8.13
CA ASN A 67 -17.09 9.43 6.98
C ASN A 67 -16.65 8.71 5.72
N ASP A 68 -17.56 8.56 4.75
CA ASP A 68 -17.25 7.96 3.46
C ASP A 68 -16.26 8.81 2.67
N LEU A 69 -15.22 8.18 2.11
CA LEU A 69 -14.38 8.79 1.08
C LEU A 69 -15.12 8.65 -0.24
N THR A 70 -15.42 9.77 -0.91
CA THR A 70 -16.15 9.78 -2.18
C THR A 70 -15.26 10.33 -3.29
N ASP A 71 -15.58 10.00 -4.54
CA ASP A 71 -14.84 10.43 -5.73
C ASP A 71 -13.33 10.07 -5.69
N VAL A 72 -13.03 8.85 -5.24
CA VAL A 72 -11.66 8.39 -5.04
C VAL A 72 -11.04 7.93 -6.37
N PHE A 73 -9.89 8.50 -6.69
CA PHE A 73 -9.01 8.05 -7.77
C PHE A 73 -7.70 7.52 -7.20
N ALA A 74 -7.21 6.43 -7.80
CA ALA A 74 -5.90 5.89 -7.52
C ALA A 74 -5.04 5.89 -8.78
N PHE A 75 -3.79 6.31 -8.62
CA PHE A 75 -2.76 6.33 -9.66
C PHE A 75 -1.56 5.52 -9.17
N ILE A 76 -0.94 4.76 -10.07
CA ILE A 76 0.29 4.03 -9.78
C ILE A 76 1.43 4.49 -10.68
N GLY A 77 2.63 4.62 -10.12
CA GLY A 77 3.82 5.09 -10.83
C GLY A 77 4.70 5.98 -9.96
N ASP A 78 5.61 6.68 -10.62
CA ASP A 78 6.42 7.75 -10.05
C ASP A 78 5.58 9.01 -9.90
N TYR A 79 5.34 9.40 -8.65
CA TYR A 79 4.64 10.64 -8.31
C TYR A 79 5.31 11.87 -8.94
N LEU A 80 6.65 11.91 -9.03
CA LEU A 80 7.39 13.05 -9.57
C LEU A 80 7.31 13.15 -11.09
N ALA A 81 7.04 12.04 -11.78
CA ALA A 81 6.84 12.04 -13.23
C ALA A 81 5.49 12.67 -13.63
N GLY A 82 4.54 12.77 -12.69
CA GLY A 82 3.22 13.40 -12.91
C GLY A 82 2.32 12.67 -13.91
N THR A 83 2.73 11.51 -14.42
CA THR A 83 1.98 10.71 -15.40
C THR A 83 1.84 9.27 -14.89
N PRO A 84 0.60 8.77 -14.72
CA PRO A 84 0.37 7.39 -14.28
C PRO A 84 1.00 6.35 -15.22
N GLY A 85 1.55 5.29 -14.65
CA GLY A 85 2.18 4.18 -15.36
C GLY A 85 3.63 4.40 -15.75
N LEU A 86 4.19 5.59 -15.50
CA LEU A 86 5.65 5.79 -15.54
C LEU A 86 6.24 5.39 -14.19
N TYR A 87 7.29 4.58 -14.19
CA TYR A 87 7.95 4.12 -12.97
C TYR A 87 9.35 4.70 -12.84
N PRO A 88 9.88 4.85 -11.61
CA PRO A 88 11.22 5.35 -11.41
C PRO A 88 12.25 4.36 -11.98
N GLN A 89 13.29 4.91 -12.60
CA GLN A 89 14.39 4.12 -13.13
C GLN A 89 15.51 4.02 -12.10
N LYS A 90 16.07 2.82 -11.95
CA LYS A 90 17.29 2.59 -11.18
C LYS A 90 18.43 2.20 -12.11
N ILE A 91 19.46 3.04 -12.15
CA ILE A 91 20.71 2.72 -12.84
C ILE A 91 21.64 2.00 -11.87
N VAL A 92 22.12 0.83 -12.26
CA VAL A 92 23.12 0.04 -11.53
C VAL A 92 24.38 0.00 -12.38
N SER A 93 25.45 0.62 -11.88
CA SER A 93 26.75 0.72 -12.57
C SER A 93 27.82 -0.22 -12.02
N SER A 94 27.55 -0.91 -10.91
CA SER A 94 28.48 -1.83 -10.26
C SER A 94 27.73 -2.87 -9.43
N GLY A 95 28.19 -4.11 -9.46
CA GLY A 95 27.57 -5.22 -8.74
C GLY A 95 27.54 -6.48 -9.62
N PRO A 96 26.80 -7.53 -9.21
CA PRO A 96 26.65 -8.74 -10.02
C PRO A 96 25.89 -8.49 -11.34
N TYR A 97 25.38 -7.29 -11.55
CA TYR A 97 24.63 -6.86 -12.71
C TYR A 97 24.78 -5.37 -12.96
N THR A 98 24.63 -4.98 -14.23
CA THR A 98 24.68 -3.59 -14.68
C THR A 98 23.55 -3.33 -15.66
N GLY A 99 22.91 -2.17 -15.56
CA GLY A 99 21.80 -1.82 -16.45
C GLY A 99 20.89 -0.75 -15.87
N THR A 100 19.81 -0.46 -16.59
CA THR A 100 18.72 0.39 -16.14
C THR A 100 17.51 -0.48 -15.88
N PHE A 101 16.98 -0.42 -14.66
CA PHE A 101 15.86 -1.23 -14.19
C PHE A 101 14.67 -0.34 -13.91
N SER A 102 13.51 -0.73 -14.44
CA SER A 102 12.23 -0.07 -14.21
C SER A 102 11.12 -1.07 -14.50
N PHE A 103 9.98 -0.89 -13.85
CA PHE A 103 8.76 -1.55 -14.31
C PHE A 103 8.26 -0.91 -15.60
N THR A 104 7.59 -1.73 -16.40
CA THR A 104 6.74 -1.31 -17.52
C THR A 104 5.30 -1.59 -17.13
N HIS A 105 4.43 -0.59 -17.24
CA HIS A 105 3.00 -0.78 -16.97
C HIS A 105 2.32 -1.53 -18.10
N GLU A 106 1.67 -2.66 -17.80
CA GLU A 106 0.85 -3.34 -18.79
C GLU A 106 -0.51 -2.64 -18.90
N GLY A 107 -0.97 -2.32 -20.12
CA GLY A 107 -2.22 -1.58 -20.35
C GLY A 107 -2.09 -0.05 -20.41
N GLY A 108 -0.87 0.48 -20.20
CA GLY A 108 -0.56 1.90 -20.37
C GLY A 108 -1.20 2.84 -19.33
N THR A 109 -1.08 4.16 -19.55
CA THR A 109 -1.51 5.20 -18.58
C THR A 109 -2.99 5.14 -18.20
N ALA A 110 -3.86 4.71 -19.11
CA ALA A 110 -5.28 4.54 -18.82
C ALA A 110 -5.51 3.41 -17.81
N ASP A 111 -4.77 2.30 -17.92
CA ASP A 111 -4.85 1.21 -16.95
C ASP A 111 -4.22 1.57 -15.60
N ALA A 112 -3.16 2.39 -15.62
CA ALA A 112 -2.49 2.89 -14.42
C ALA A 112 -3.34 3.85 -13.58
N THR A 113 -4.53 4.18 -14.06
CA THR A 113 -5.52 5.03 -13.38
C THR A 113 -6.75 4.20 -13.02
N ARG A 114 -7.22 4.32 -11.78
CA ARG A 114 -8.46 3.68 -11.32
C ARG A 114 -9.38 4.70 -10.68
N TYR A 115 -10.62 4.74 -11.17
CA TYR A 115 -11.71 5.35 -10.43
C TYR A 115 -12.29 4.29 -9.48
N ILE A 116 -12.10 4.51 -8.18
CA ILE A 116 -12.60 3.61 -7.13
C ILE A 116 -14.03 4.01 -6.73
N GLY A 117 -14.38 5.29 -6.86
CA GLY A 117 -15.68 5.81 -6.46
C GLY A 117 -15.72 6.05 -4.95
N THR A 118 -16.62 5.37 -4.25
CA THR A 118 -16.78 5.53 -2.80
C THR A 118 -16.11 4.40 -2.03
N ILE A 119 -15.33 4.76 -1.01
CA ILE A 119 -14.85 3.83 0.01
C ILE A 119 -15.58 4.19 1.32
N PRO A 120 -16.62 3.43 1.71
CA PRO A 120 -17.35 3.69 2.93
C PRO A 120 -16.48 3.69 4.19
N ALA A 121 -16.90 4.44 5.21
CA ALA A 121 -16.22 4.48 6.50
C ALA A 121 -15.95 3.08 7.07
N GLY A 122 -14.70 2.83 7.50
CA GLY A 122 -14.27 1.54 8.07
C GLY A 122 -14.08 0.40 7.06
N THR A 123 -14.12 0.67 5.75
CA THR A 123 -13.99 -0.37 4.71
C THR A 123 -12.72 -0.22 3.87
N CYS A 124 -12.38 -1.27 3.13
CA CYS A 124 -11.25 -1.25 2.20
C CYS A 124 -11.64 -1.78 0.82
N VAL A 125 -10.99 -1.26 -0.22
CA VAL A 125 -11.09 -1.72 -1.60
C VAL A 125 -9.70 -2.12 -2.10
N THR A 126 -9.60 -3.26 -2.80
CA THR A 126 -8.34 -3.71 -3.41
C THR A 126 -8.35 -3.48 -4.91
N GLN A 127 -7.25 -2.94 -5.44
CA GLN A 127 -7.00 -2.80 -6.87
C GLN A 127 -5.78 -3.61 -7.27
N TYR A 128 -5.75 -4.06 -8.53
CA TYR A 128 -4.63 -4.82 -9.09
C TYR A 128 -4.15 -4.16 -10.38
N TRP A 129 -2.83 -4.07 -10.53
CA TRP A 129 -2.17 -3.63 -11.76
C TRP A 129 -1.16 -4.65 -12.21
N LEU A 130 -1.10 -4.91 -13.50
CA LEU A 130 -0.08 -5.78 -14.08
C LEU A 130 1.11 -4.93 -14.49
N VAL A 131 2.30 -5.33 -14.08
CA VAL A 131 3.56 -4.72 -14.53
C VAL A 131 4.51 -5.78 -15.04
N SER A 132 5.30 -5.43 -16.04
CA SER A 132 6.45 -6.22 -16.47
C SER A 132 7.77 -5.62 -15.98
N TYR A 133 8.79 -6.46 -15.86
CA TYR A 133 10.15 -6.07 -15.48
C TYR A 133 11.18 -6.75 -16.39
N PRO A 134 12.34 -6.09 -16.59
CA PRO A 134 13.43 -6.60 -17.40
C PRO A 134 14.11 -7.84 -16.82
#